data_AF-A0A2H0WTK3-F1
#
_entry.id   AF-A0A2H0WTK3-F1
#
_cell.length_a   1.000
_cell.length_b   1.000
_cell.length_c   1.000
_cell.angle_alpha   90.00
_cell.angle_beta   90.00
_cell.angle_gamma   90.00
#
_symmetry.space_group_name_H-M   'P 1'
#
loop_
_entity.id
_entity.type
_entity.pdbx_description
1 polymer ?
#
loop_
_entity_poly.entity_id
_entity_poly.type
_entity_poly.pdbx_seq_one_letter_code
_entity_poly.pdbx_strand_id
1 'polypeptide(L)'
;MINHIAIFKGKQVRRIIYNNEWWFSVVDIIEALTDSNKPRVYWNAMKTRVKVSDGIELSTICRQLKLESPDGKKYETDCANTESIFRIIQSVPSPKAEPFKRWLARVGYERVQEIEDPELATKRTRALYQAKGYPDSWIEKRMRGIEIRETLTDEWKNRDVGGDKEYAILTAEISKAAFGMTPSEYKKFKGLNRENLRDHMDDLELIFSMLGEASTTAIARNRDTQGFSENQKAAEEGGAVAGNARKELEQKSGRRVSSRNNFLKQSEIKQLNK
;
A
#
# COMPACT_ATOMS: atom_id res chain seq x y z
N MET A 1 -3.45 -9.68 13.47
CA MET A 1 -2.06 -9.33 13.82
C MET A 1 -1.15 -10.18 12.93
N ILE A 2 -0.85 -9.76 11.70
CA ILE A 2 -0.04 -10.57 10.77
C ILE A 2 1.40 -10.08 10.87
N ASN A 3 2.09 -10.63 11.87
CA ASN A 3 3.53 -10.47 12.06
C ASN A 3 4.28 -11.56 11.29
N HIS A 4 5.54 -11.23 11.01
CA HIS A 4 6.59 -12.05 10.41
C HIS A 4 6.54 -12.15 8.90
N ILE A 5 7.31 -11.25 8.29
CA ILE A 5 8.18 -11.66 7.19
C ILE A 5 8.89 -12.94 7.66
N ALA A 6 8.43 -14.11 7.19
CA ALA A 6 8.92 -15.45 7.57
C ALA A 6 10.45 -15.62 7.37
N ILE A 7 11.06 -14.69 6.64
CA ILE A 7 12.48 -14.58 6.32
C ILE A 7 13.36 -14.49 7.56
N PHE A 8 12.92 -13.86 8.66
CA PHE A 8 13.77 -13.65 9.84
C PHE A 8 13.68 -14.74 10.91
N LYS A 9 13.02 -15.88 10.62
CA LYS A 9 12.95 -17.07 11.51
C LYS A 9 12.63 -16.74 12.99
N GLY A 10 11.72 -15.80 13.22
CA GLY A 10 11.31 -15.41 14.58
C GLY A 10 12.26 -14.48 15.33
N LYS A 11 13.42 -14.08 14.76
CA LYS A 11 14.24 -13.01 15.34
C LYS A 11 13.54 -11.68 15.19
N GLN A 12 13.44 -10.93 16.30
CA GLN A 12 12.92 -9.58 16.27
C GLN A 12 13.97 -8.64 15.66
N VAL A 13 13.58 -7.93 14.60
CA VAL A 13 14.40 -6.87 14.00
C VAL A 13 13.89 -5.55 14.53
N ARG A 14 14.73 -4.81 15.25
CA ARG A 14 14.37 -3.47 15.74
C ARG A 14 14.15 -2.53 14.57
N ARG A 15 13.14 -1.67 14.71
CA ARG A 15 12.74 -0.71 13.68
C ARG A 15 12.28 0.61 14.28
N ILE A 16 12.44 1.69 13.52
CA ILE A 16 11.99 3.04 13.84
C ILE A 16 11.36 3.68 12.62
N ILE A 17 10.41 4.59 12.82
CA ILE A 17 9.91 5.44 11.73
C ILE A 17 10.85 6.63 11.61
N TYR A 18 11.44 6.81 10.45
CA TYR A 18 12.28 7.96 10.11
C TYR A 18 11.89 8.43 8.70
N ASN A 19 11.71 9.74 8.52
CA ASN A 19 11.22 10.33 7.26
C ASN A 19 9.96 9.64 6.69
N ASN A 20 9.01 9.30 7.57
CA ASN A 20 7.72 8.68 7.24
C ASN A 20 7.78 7.24 6.66
N GLU A 21 8.97 6.62 6.63
CA GLU A 21 9.21 5.24 6.22
C GLU A 21 9.79 4.39 7.38
N TRP A 22 9.73 3.07 7.24
CA TRP A 22 10.32 2.15 8.23
C TRP A 22 11.81 1.97 7.97
N TRP A 23 12.60 2.16 9.03
CA TRP A 23 14.03 1.92 9.06
C TRP A 23 14.34 0.77 10.02
N PHE A 24 15.26 -0.11 9.64
CA PHE A 24 15.56 -1.36 10.34
C PHE A 24 17.01 -1.41 10.80
N SER A 25 17.27 -1.98 11.97
CA SER A 25 18.62 -2.26 12.46
C SER A 25 19.36 -3.21 11.50
N VAL A 26 20.46 -2.75 10.91
CA VAL A 26 21.28 -3.57 10.02
C VAL A 26 21.92 -4.72 10.81
N VAL A 27 22.35 -4.47 12.05
CA VAL A 27 22.99 -5.48 12.89
C VAL A 27 22.04 -6.63 13.22
N ASP A 28 20.77 -6.32 13.51
CA ASP A 28 19.77 -7.35 13.82
C ASP A 28 19.46 -8.21 12.59
N ILE A 29 19.46 -7.61 11.39
CA ILE A 29 19.30 -8.31 10.12
C ILE A 29 20.49 -9.22 9.85
N ILE A 30 21.71 -8.75 10.08
CA ILE A 30 22.92 -9.58 9.99
C ILE A 30 22.83 -10.75 10.98
N GLU A 31 22.37 -10.52 12.20
CA GLU A 31 22.19 -11.56 13.20
C GLU A 31 21.13 -12.61 12.79
N ALA A 32 20.07 -12.20 12.10
CA ALA A 32 19.04 -13.09 11.60
C ALA A 32 19.52 -13.91 10.39
N LEU A 33 20.33 -13.31 9.52
CA LEU A 33 20.76 -13.89 8.25
C LEU A 33 22.15 -14.54 8.31
N THR A 34 22.78 -14.61 9.47
CA THR A 34 24.08 -15.26 9.67
C THR A 34 24.08 -16.18 10.89
N ASP A 35 25.13 -16.97 11.05
CA ASP A 35 25.44 -17.75 12.26
C ASP A 35 26.44 -17.02 13.17
N SER A 36 26.69 -15.73 12.92
CA SER A 36 27.66 -14.97 13.71
C SER A 36 27.13 -14.70 15.12
N ASN A 37 27.90 -15.10 16.12
CA ASN A 37 27.69 -14.69 17.51
C ASN A 37 28.09 -13.22 17.79
N LYS A 38 28.70 -12.54 16.81
CA LYS A 38 29.15 -11.14 16.90
C LYS A 38 28.70 -10.35 15.66
N PRO A 39 27.39 -10.11 15.49
CA PRO A 39 26.83 -9.51 14.26
C PRO A 39 27.39 -8.11 13.95
N ARG A 40 27.75 -7.32 14.96
CA ARG A 40 28.40 -6.00 14.77
C ARG A 40 29.80 -6.12 14.16
N VAL A 41 30.58 -7.11 14.60
CA VAL A 41 31.92 -7.39 14.04
C VAL A 41 31.78 -7.90 12.61
N TYR A 42 30.82 -8.82 12.39
CA TYR A 42 30.50 -9.30 11.05
C TYR A 42 30.12 -8.16 10.10
N TRP A 43 29.25 -7.25 10.54
CA TRP A 43 28.84 -6.08 9.76
C TRP A 43 30.03 -5.19 9.38
N ASN A 44 30.91 -4.87 10.33
CA ASN A 44 32.10 -4.07 10.05
C ASN A 44 33.05 -4.76 9.07
N ALA A 45 33.32 -6.05 9.26
CA ALA A 45 34.15 -6.83 8.34
C ALA A 45 33.53 -6.90 6.94
N MET A 46 32.20 -7.06 6.86
CA MET A 46 31.48 -7.06 5.60
C MET A 46 31.56 -5.72 4.87
N LYS A 47 31.41 -4.59 5.58
CA LYS A 47 31.59 -3.25 4.98
C LYS A 47 32.96 -3.11 4.31
N THR A 48 34.03 -3.49 5.02
CA THR A 48 35.40 -3.45 4.47
C THR A 48 35.54 -4.36 3.26
N ARG A 49 35.06 -5.61 3.35
CA ARG A 49 35.14 -6.57 2.24
C ARG A 49 34.43 -6.05 0.99
N VAL A 50 33.19 -5.57 1.12
CA VAL A 50 32.38 -5.09 -0.01
C VAL A 50 32.97 -3.81 -0.62
N LYS A 51 33.54 -2.93 0.21
CA LYS A 51 34.27 -1.76 -0.29
C LYS A 51 35.47 -2.15 -1.15
N VAL A 52 36.20 -3.19 -0.75
CA VAL A 52 37.38 -3.68 -1.48
C VAL A 52 36.99 -4.48 -2.73
N SER A 53 35.99 -5.35 -2.66
CA SER A 53 35.63 -6.23 -3.77
C SER A 53 34.76 -5.56 -4.82
N ASP A 54 33.74 -4.81 -4.39
CA ASP A 54 32.68 -4.31 -5.26
C ASP A 54 32.81 -2.79 -5.46
N GLY A 55 33.73 -2.12 -4.73
CA GLY A 55 33.85 -0.66 -4.71
C GLY A 55 32.72 0.07 -3.97
N ILE A 56 31.83 -0.67 -3.30
CA ILE A 56 30.60 -0.12 -2.71
C ILE A 56 30.77 0.15 -1.22
N GLU A 57 30.53 1.39 -0.82
CA GLU A 57 30.58 1.81 0.57
C GLU A 57 29.20 1.69 1.24
N LEU A 58 28.91 0.51 1.81
CA LEU A 58 27.60 0.20 2.41
C LEU A 58 27.19 1.14 3.57
N SER A 59 28.12 1.86 4.19
CA SER A 59 27.78 2.88 5.19
C SER A 59 27.05 4.08 4.60
N THR A 60 27.21 4.38 3.31
CA THR A 60 26.54 5.52 2.64
C THR A 60 25.04 5.35 2.53
N ILE A 61 24.55 4.11 2.49
CA ILE A 61 23.13 3.76 2.41
C ILE A 61 22.50 3.51 3.79
N CYS A 62 23.25 3.76 4.86
CA CYS A 62 22.80 3.64 6.25
C CYS A 62 22.68 5.02 6.92
N ARG A 63 21.89 5.10 8.00
CA ARG A 63 21.83 6.24 8.92
C ARG A 63 21.98 5.75 10.35
N GLN A 64 22.73 6.47 11.16
CA GLN A 64 22.83 6.22 12.59
C GLN A 64 21.58 6.75 13.30
N LEU A 65 20.72 5.84 13.76
CA LEU A 65 19.49 6.18 14.48
C LEU A 65 19.53 5.58 15.88
N LYS A 66 18.94 6.29 16.85
CA LYS A 66 18.87 5.85 18.24
C LYS A 66 17.77 4.79 18.39
N LEU A 67 18.19 3.53 18.53
CA LEU A 67 17.30 2.40 18.81
C LEU A 67 17.43 1.96 20.26
N GLU A 68 16.31 1.51 20.84
CA GLU A 68 16.30 0.91 22.16
C GLU A 68 17.02 -0.45 22.15
N SER A 69 17.75 -0.74 23.22
CA SER A 69 18.52 -1.95 23.46
C SER A 69 17.86 -2.78 24.57
N PRO A 70 18.19 -4.07 24.75
CA PRO A 70 17.58 -4.92 25.80
C PRO A 70 17.72 -4.37 27.23
N ASP A 71 18.68 -3.47 27.47
CA ASP A 71 18.89 -2.77 28.74
C ASP A 71 18.02 -1.49 28.89
N GLY A 72 17.09 -1.24 27.96
CA GLY A 72 16.19 -0.08 27.96
C GLY A 72 16.87 1.23 27.54
N LYS A 73 18.19 1.23 27.28
CA LYS A 73 18.93 2.41 26.84
C LYS A 73 18.86 2.55 25.32
N LYS A 74 19.00 3.78 24.83
CA LYS A 74 19.01 4.07 23.38
C LYS A 74 20.43 4.28 22.89
N TYR A 75 20.81 3.54 21.84
CA TYR A 75 22.13 3.61 21.23
C TYR A 75 22.05 3.91 19.74
N GLU A 76 23.04 4.63 19.24
CA GLU A 76 23.21 4.83 17.80
C GLU A 76 23.52 3.50 17.11
N THR A 77 22.67 3.15 16.15
CA THR A 77 22.74 1.90 15.40
C THR A 77 22.64 2.22 13.91
N ASP A 78 23.47 1.57 13.09
CA ASP A 78 23.33 1.60 11.62
C ASP A 78 21.94 1.05 11.26
N CYS A 79 21.09 1.92 10.74
CA CYS A 79 19.76 1.60 10.26
C CYS A 79 19.66 1.87 8.76
N ALA A 80 18.82 1.13 8.06
CA ALA A 80 18.53 1.40 6.65
C ALA A 80 17.05 1.16 6.33
N ASN A 81 16.54 1.83 5.30
CA ASN A 81 15.20 1.56 4.80
C ASN A 81 15.12 0.22 4.04
N THR A 82 13.92 -0.18 3.63
CA THR A 82 13.68 -1.49 3.00
C THR A 82 14.56 -1.75 1.77
N GLU A 83 14.69 -0.77 0.87
CA GLU A 83 15.48 -0.91 -0.35
C GLU A 83 16.97 -1.09 -0.04
N SER A 84 17.53 -0.24 0.82
CA SER A 84 18.92 -0.34 1.26
C SER A 84 19.20 -1.66 1.98
N ILE A 85 18.25 -2.17 2.78
CA ILE A 85 18.36 -3.50 3.38
C ILE A 85 18.42 -4.59 2.30
N PHE A 86 17.55 -4.53 1.28
CA PHE A 86 17.59 -5.51 0.19
C PHE A 86 18.94 -5.51 -0.52
N ARG A 87 19.53 -4.32 -0.74
CA ARG A 87 20.88 -4.18 -1.29
C ARG A 87 21.95 -4.76 -0.37
N ILE A 88 21.89 -4.50 0.94
CA ILE A 88 22.84 -5.04 1.93
C ILE A 88 22.79 -6.57 1.97
N ILE A 89 21.60 -7.16 1.94
CA ILE A 89 21.42 -8.61 2.03
C ILE A 89 22.11 -9.33 0.87
N GLN A 90 22.14 -8.75 -0.35
CA GLN A 90 22.87 -9.33 -1.49
C GLN A 90 24.35 -9.58 -1.16
N SER A 91 24.96 -8.73 -0.34
CA SER A 91 26.37 -8.79 0.04
C SER A 91 26.66 -9.66 1.28
N VAL A 92 25.66 -10.34 1.84
CA VAL A 92 25.81 -11.27 2.99
C VAL A 92 26.20 -12.67 2.48
N PRO A 93 27.44 -13.15 2.67
CA PRO A 93 27.88 -14.49 2.25
C PRO A 93 27.51 -15.52 3.32
N SER A 94 26.22 -15.81 3.44
CA SER A 94 25.70 -16.77 4.41
C SER A 94 24.66 -17.66 3.75
N PRO A 95 24.70 -18.99 3.94
CA PRO A 95 23.64 -19.89 3.49
C PRO A 95 22.25 -19.50 4.04
N LYS A 96 22.18 -18.85 5.21
CA LYS A 96 20.92 -18.33 5.76
C LYS A 96 20.33 -17.17 4.97
N ALA A 97 21.14 -16.42 4.22
CA ALA A 97 20.68 -15.35 3.35
C ALA A 97 20.18 -15.88 1.99
N GLU A 98 20.59 -17.09 1.58
CA GLU A 98 20.32 -17.65 0.26
C GLU A 98 18.81 -17.79 -0.06
N PRO A 99 17.93 -18.27 0.84
CA PRO A 99 16.50 -18.30 0.57
C PRO A 99 15.91 -16.92 0.23
N PHE A 100 16.42 -15.87 0.89
CA PHE A 100 15.99 -14.50 0.63
C PHE A 100 16.53 -13.98 -0.71
N LYS A 101 17.79 -14.28 -1.04
CA LYS A 101 18.38 -13.91 -2.35
C LYS A 101 17.65 -14.58 -3.50
N ARG A 102 17.33 -15.88 -3.38
CA ARG A 102 16.52 -16.60 -4.36
C ARG A 102 15.12 -16.01 -4.50
N TRP A 103 14.52 -15.64 -3.37
CA TRP A 103 13.24 -14.95 -3.41
C TRP A 103 13.32 -13.62 -4.16
N LEU A 104 14.34 -12.79 -3.91
CA LEU A 104 14.55 -11.55 -4.66
C LEU A 104 14.83 -11.79 -6.15
N ALA A 105 15.64 -12.79 -6.49
CA ALA A 105 15.89 -13.18 -7.88
C ALA A 105 14.59 -13.62 -8.58
N ARG A 106 13.76 -14.41 -7.91
CA ARG A 106 12.45 -14.83 -8.42
C ARG A 106 11.52 -13.63 -8.62
N VAL A 107 11.46 -12.69 -7.67
CA VAL A 107 10.66 -11.48 -7.81
C VAL A 107 11.14 -10.65 -9.01
N GLY A 108 12.46 -10.51 -9.20
CA GLY A 108 13.04 -9.83 -10.37
C GLY A 108 12.68 -10.52 -11.68
N TYR A 109 12.76 -11.85 -11.73
CA TYR A 109 12.32 -12.64 -12.89
C TYR A 109 10.83 -12.46 -13.18
N GLU A 110 9.97 -12.55 -12.16
CA GLU A 110 8.53 -12.30 -12.28
C GLU A 110 8.26 -10.88 -12.81
N ARG A 111 9.04 -9.86 -12.42
CA ARG A 111 8.90 -8.50 -12.98
C ARG A 111 9.20 -8.46 -14.47
N VAL A 112 10.23 -9.17 -14.93
CA VAL A 112 10.57 -9.25 -16.36
C VAL A 112 9.46 -9.95 -17.15
N GLN A 113 8.95 -11.07 -16.62
CA GLN A 113 7.81 -11.76 -17.25
C GLN A 113 6.56 -10.87 -17.32
N GLU A 114 6.29 -10.07 -16.29
CA GLU A 114 5.17 -9.11 -16.31
C GLU A 114 5.34 -7.98 -17.34
N ILE A 115 6.57 -7.65 -17.75
CA ILE A 115 6.81 -6.69 -18.84
C ILE A 115 6.48 -7.31 -20.20
N GLU A 116 6.81 -8.58 -20.38
CA GLU A 116 6.51 -9.33 -21.61
C GLU A 116 5.03 -9.70 -21.72
N ASP A 117 4.40 -10.09 -20.59
CA ASP A 117 2.98 -10.41 -20.47
C ASP A 117 2.35 -9.62 -19.30
N PRO A 118 1.80 -8.41 -19.57
CA PRO A 118 1.14 -7.59 -18.56
C PRO A 118 -0.05 -8.27 -17.87
N GLU A 119 -0.68 -9.30 -18.45
CA GLU A 119 -1.76 -10.01 -17.77
C GLU A 119 -1.28 -10.72 -16.50
N LEU A 120 0.00 -11.10 -16.44
CA LEU A 120 0.58 -11.71 -15.25
C LEU A 120 0.53 -10.77 -14.05
N ALA A 121 0.67 -9.45 -14.27
CA ALA A 121 0.56 -8.46 -13.21
C ALA A 121 -0.88 -8.39 -12.65
N THR A 122 -1.87 -8.50 -13.52
CA THR A 122 -3.30 -8.57 -13.16
C THR A 122 -3.60 -9.84 -12.39
N LYS A 123 -3.12 -11.01 -12.86
CA LYS A 123 -3.27 -12.30 -12.17
C LYS A 123 -2.61 -12.27 -10.78
N ARG A 124 -1.41 -11.70 -10.68
CA ARG A 124 -0.72 -11.51 -9.39
C ARG A 124 -1.52 -10.60 -8.45
N THR A 125 -2.10 -9.52 -8.95
CA THR A 125 -2.93 -8.62 -8.15
C THR A 125 -4.13 -9.34 -7.55
N ARG A 126 -4.84 -10.17 -8.35
CA ARG A 126 -5.92 -11.03 -7.85
C ARG A 126 -5.42 -11.99 -6.77
N ALA A 127 -4.31 -12.70 -7.02
CA ALA A 127 -3.73 -13.64 -6.06
C ALA A 127 -3.32 -12.96 -4.74
N LEU A 128 -2.82 -11.72 -4.78
CA LEU A 128 -2.48 -10.95 -3.58
C LEU A 128 -3.71 -10.62 -2.73
N TYR A 129 -4.84 -10.28 -3.35
CA TYR A 129 -6.09 -10.07 -2.61
C TYR A 129 -6.66 -11.40 -2.09
N GLN A 130 -6.63 -12.48 -2.87
CA GLN A 130 -7.05 -13.80 -2.39
C GLN A 130 -6.24 -14.24 -1.16
N ALA A 131 -4.92 -14.05 -1.18
CA ALA A 131 -4.03 -14.36 -0.06
C ALA A 131 -4.31 -13.51 1.20
N LYS A 132 -4.90 -12.32 1.05
CA LYS A 132 -5.38 -11.48 2.15
C LYS A 132 -6.77 -11.87 2.65
N GLY A 133 -7.40 -12.90 2.08
CA GLY A 133 -8.70 -13.42 2.49
C GLY A 133 -9.91 -12.70 1.87
N TYR A 134 -9.73 -11.95 0.78
CA TYR A 134 -10.85 -11.34 0.06
C TYR A 134 -11.55 -12.37 -0.84
N PRO A 135 -12.89 -12.38 -0.92
CA PRO A 135 -13.63 -13.26 -1.81
C PRO A 135 -13.54 -12.77 -3.26
N ASP A 136 -13.54 -13.69 -4.23
CA ASP A 136 -13.41 -13.39 -5.66
C ASP A 136 -14.44 -12.35 -6.15
N SER A 137 -15.68 -12.44 -5.66
CA SER A 137 -16.74 -11.48 -6.00
C SER A 137 -16.46 -10.05 -5.54
N TRP A 138 -15.67 -9.86 -4.48
CA TRP A 138 -15.22 -8.55 -4.03
C TRP A 138 -13.99 -8.11 -4.85
N ILE A 139 -13.08 -9.04 -5.15
CA ILE A 139 -11.87 -8.78 -5.93
C ILE A 139 -12.22 -8.24 -7.31
N GLU A 140 -13.16 -8.87 -8.02
CA GLU A 140 -13.56 -8.38 -9.35
C GLU A 140 -14.15 -6.97 -9.30
N LYS A 141 -14.94 -6.63 -8.26
CA LYS A 141 -15.43 -5.25 -8.06
C LYS A 141 -14.27 -4.29 -7.79
N ARG A 142 -13.31 -4.70 -6.96
CA ARG A 142 -12.14 -3.88 -6.65
C ARG A 142 -11.30 -3.62 -7.89
N MET A 143 -11.09 -4.63 -8.73
CA MET A 143 -10.37 -4.53 -10.01
C MET A 143 -11.09 -3.57 -10.97
N ARG A 144 -12.42 -3.72 -11.13
CA ARG A 144 -13.21 -2.78 -11.95
C ARG A 144 -13.14 -1.36 -11.42
N GLY A 145 -13.12 -1.17 -10.10
CA GLY A 145 -12.93 0.13 -9.48
C GLY A 145 -11.55 0.76 -9.72
N ILE A 146 -10.49 -0.05 -9.95
CA ILE A 146 -9.18 0.49 -10.37
C ILE A 146 -9.30 1.11 -11.76
N GLU A 147 -9.85 0.37 -12.72
CA GLU A 147 -10.02 0.82 -14.11
C GLU A 147 -10.88 2.09 -14.21
N ILE A 148 -12.00 2.15 -13.48
CA ILE A 148 -12.88 3.34 -13.45
C ILE A 148 -12.11 4.56 -12.90
N ARG A 149 -11.32 4.36 -11.85
CA ARG A 149 -10.51 5.44 -11.27
C ARG A 149 -9.39 5.89 -12.19
N GLU A 150 -8.70 4.96 -12.86
CA GLU A 150 -7.65 5.26 -13.84
C GLU A 150 -8.23 6.08 -15.01
N THR A 151 -9.38 5.65 -15.53
CA THR A 151 -10.12 6.39 -16.56
C THR A 151 -10.44 7.83 -16.12
N LEU A 152 -10.91 8.01 -14.88
CA LEU A 152 -11.18 9.35 -14.34
C LEU A 152 -9.92 10.20 -14.22
N THR A 153 -8.81 9.63 -13.73
CA THR A 153 -7.55 10.38 -13.62
C THR A 153 -6.96 10.73 -14.97
N ASP A 154 -7.11 9.86 -15.98
CA ASP A 154 -6.67 10.14 -17.34
C ASP A 154 -7.51 11.27 -17.97
N GLU A 155 -8.82 11.29 -17.73
CA GLU A 155 -9.67 12.42 -18.16
C GLU A 155 -9.21 13.73 -17.53
N TRP A 156 -8.95 13.76 -16.22
CA TRP A 156 -8.44 14.96 -15.57
C TRP A 156 -7.09 15.41 -16.14
N LYS A 157 -6.18 14.45 -16.39
CA LYS A 157 -4.88 14.74 -17.02
C LYS A 157 -5.04 15.36 -18.41
N ASN A 158 -5.96 14.86 -19.22
CA ASN A 158 -6.23 15.36 -20.56
C ASN A 158 -6.98 16.71 -20.58
N ARG A 159 -7.42 17.20 -19.42
CA ARG A 159 -8.21 18.43 -19.23
C ARG A 159 -7.45 19.45 -18.38
N ASP A 160 -6.12 19.42 -18.41
CA ASP A 160 -5.23 20.34 -17.70
C ASP A 160 -5.46 20.44 -16.17
N VAL A 161 -5.90 19.35 -15.54
CA VAL A 161 -5.95 19.25 -14.08
C VAL A 161 -4.58 18.80 -13.56
N GLY A 162 -3.98 19.67 -12.75
CA GLY A 162 -2.60 19.63 -12.30
C GLY A 162 -2.34 18.71 -11.10
N GLY A 163 -1.95 17.47 -11.41
CA GLY A 163 -1.18 16.60 -10.52
C GLY A 163 -1.86 16.14 -9.21
N ASP A 164 -1.07 15.48 -8.35
CA ASP A 164 -1.58 14.69 -7.22
C ASP A 164 -2.44 15.48 -6.22
N LYS A 165 -2.14 16.77 -6.00
CA LYS A 165 -2.89 17.61 -5.05
C LYS A 165 -4.31 17.88 -5.54
N GLU A 166 -4.46 18.23 -6.81
CA GLU A 166 -5.77 18.51 -7.39
C GLU A 166 -6.59 17.23 -7.49
N TYR A 167 -5.99 16.10 -7.88
CA TYR A 167 -6.68 14.81 -7.90
C TYR A 167 -7.17 14.38 -6.51
N ALA A 168 -6.41 14.70 -5.45
CA ALA A 168 -6.83 14.44 -4.09
C ALA A 168 -8.05 15.29 -3.70
N ILE A 169 -8.11 16.57 -4.11
CA ILE A 169 -9.25 17.45 -3.88
C ILE A 169 -10.48 16.96 -4.63
N LEU A 170 -10.35 16.68 -5.94
CA LEU A 170 -11.47 16.19 -6.75
C LEU A 170 -12.00 14.84 -6.25
N THR A 171 -11.11 13.92 -5.86
CA THR A 171 -11.51 12.67 -5.20
C THR A 171 -12.23 12.95 -3.88
N ALA A 172 -11.83 13.97 -3.13
CA ALA A 172 -12.48 14.36 -1.89
C ALA A 172 -13.89 14.90 -2.13
N GLU A 173 -14.09 15.71 -3.17
CA GLU A 173 -15.42 16.22 -3.55
C GLU A 173 -16.38 15.08 -3.95
N ILE A 174 -15.93 14.14 -4.79
CA ILE A 174 -16.73 12.97 -5.16
C ILE A 174 -17.16 12.18 -3.92
N SER A 175 -16.22 11.87 -3.03
CA SER A 175 -16.49 11.12 -1.80
C SER A 175 -17.44 11.87 -0.88
N LYS A 176 -17.26 13.19 -0.74
CA LYS A 176 -18.08 14.04 0.13
C LYS A 176 -19.50 14.15 -0.40
N ALA A 177 -19.68 14.35 -1.71
CA ALA A 177 -20.99 14.39 -2.32
C ALA A 177 -21.70 13.01 -2.29
N ALA A 178 -20.96 11.91 -2.47
CA ALA A 178 -21.52 10.57 -2.43
C ALA A 178 -21.87 10.09 -1.02
N PHE A 179 -20.93 10.20 -0.07
CA PHE A 179 -21.03 9.58 1.26
C PHE A 179 -21.18 10.58 2.41
N GLY A 180 -21.11 11.88 2.14
CA GLY A 180 -21.12 12.93 3.18
C GLY A 180 -19.79 13.07 3.92
N MET A 181 -18.70 12.47 3.42
CA MET A 181 -17.39 12.48 4.06
C MET A 181 -16.27 12.42 3.03
N THR A 182 -15.18 13.15 3.29
CA THR A 182 -13.93 13.04 2.53
C THR A 182 -13.26 11.67 2.76
N PRO A 183 -12.34 11.21 1.90
CA PRO A 183 -11.64 9.95 2.09
C PRO A 183 -10.92 9.86 3.43
N SER A 184 -10.35 10.98 3.91
CA SER A 184 -9.67 11.06 5.21
C SER A 184 -10.65 10.90 6.38
N GLU A 185 -11.83 11.52 6.30
CA GLU A 185 -12.89 11.35 7.31
C GLU A 185 -13.47 9.95 7.27
N TYR A 186 -13.63 9.37 6.09
CA TYR A 186 -14.13 8.00 5.94
C TYR A 186 -13.16 6.97 6.51
N LYS A 187 -11.86 7.15 6.29
CA LYS A 187 -10.84 6.33 6.96
C LYS A 187 -10.97 6.39 8.47
N LYS A 188 -11.12 7.58 9.05
CA LYS A 188 -11.35 7.75 10.51
C LYS A 188 -12.65 7.07 10.95
N PHE A 189 -13.73 7.23 10.19
CA PHE A 189 -15.02 6.61 10.47
C PHE A 189 -14.95 5.08 10.52
N LYS A 190 -14.13 4.45 9.66
CA LYS A 190 -13.85 3.01 9.65
C LYS A 190 -12.71 2.57 10.60
N GLY A 191 -12.11 3.50 11.34
CA GLY A 191 -10.99 3.20 12.25
C GLY A 191 -9.70 2.76 11.53
N LEU A 192 -9.45 3.30 10.33
CA LEU A 192 -8.25 3.05 9.53
C LEU A 192 -7.20 4.13 9.80
N ASN A 193 -5.92 3.72 9.83
CA ASN A 193 -4.79 4.62 10.03
C ASN A 193 -4.06 4.87 8.72
N ARG A 194 -3.34 3.86 8.20
CA ARG A 194 -2.51 3.96 6.99
C ARG A 194 -3.07 3.17 5.81
N GLU A 195 -4.12 2.40 6.06
CA GLU A 195 -4.71 1.48 5.09
C GLU A 195 -5.45 2.21 3.96
N ASN A 196 -5.60 1.51 2.83
CA ASN A 196 -6.38 2.01 1.69
C ASN A 196 -7.88 1.90 2.02
N LEU A 197 -8.63 3.00 1.90
CA LEU A 197 -10.05 3.02 2.24
C LEU A 197 -10.88 2.00 1.45
N ARG A 198 -10.65 1.90 0.13
CA ARG A 198 -11.44 1.05 -0.78
C ARG A 198 -11.21 -0.43 -0.49
N ASP A 199 -10.05 -0.80 0.04
CA ASP A 199 -9.77 -2.17 0.46
C ASP A 199 -10.56 -2.57 1.73
N HIS A 200 -11.18 -1.61 2.43
CA HIS A 200 -11.99 -1.85 3.62
C HIS A 200 -13.46 -1.48 3.45
N MET A 201 -13.87 -1.19 2.21
CA MET A 201 -15.26 -0.94 1.83
C MET A 201 -16.00 -2.25 1.54
N ASP A 202 -17.28 -2.30 1.89
CA ASP A 202 -18.18 -3.37 1.47
C ASP A 202 -18.65 -3.21 0.02
N ASP A 203 -19.45 -4.17 -0.45
CA ASP A 203 -19.92 -4.24 -1.83
C ASP A 203 -20.69 -2.98 -2.26
N LEU A 204 -21.56 -2.43 -1.40
CA LEU A 204 -22.36 -1.25 -1.75
C LEU A 204 -21.48 0.01 -1.70
N GLU A 205 -20.60 0.13 -0.70
CA GLU A 205 -19.65 1.22 -0.61
C GLU A 205 -18.74 1.29 -1.85
N LEU A 206 -18.29 0.14 -2.37
CA LEU A 206 -17.54 0.07 -3.63
C LEU A 206 -18.40 0.47 -4.84
N ILE A 207 -19.64 -0.02 -4.94
CA ILE A 207 -20.55 0.29 -6.05
C ILE A 207 -20.84 1.79 -6.14
N PHE A 208 -21.17 2.44 -5.02
CA PHE A 208 -21.45 3.88 -5.04
C PHE A 208 -20.19 4.71 -5.28
N SER A 209 -19.01 4.24 -4.84
CA SER A 209 -17.75 4.89 -5.19
C SER A 209 -17.50 4.86 -6.71
N MET A 210 -17.67 3.69 -7.33
CA MET A 210 -17.54 3.50 -8.78
C MET A 210 -18.57 4.34 -9.55
N LEU A 211 -19.82 4.40 -9.08
CA LEU A 211 -20.87 5.20 -9.72
C LEU A 211 -20.52 6.70 -9.69
N GLY A 212 -19.99 7.20 -8.57
CA GLY A 212 -19.59 8.59 -8.45
C GLY A 212 -18.45 8.94 -9.39
N GLU A 213 -17.41 8.10 -9.42
CA GLU A 213 -16.25 8.27 -10.30
C GLU A 213 -16.64 8.20 -11.79
N ALA A 214 -17.42 7.18 -12.19
CA ALA A 214 -17.89 7.03 -13.57
C ALA A 214 -18.83 8.18 -14.00
N SER A 215 -19.67 8.67 -13.08
CA SER A 215 -20.57 9.80 -13.33
C SER A 215 -19.79 11.10 -13.52
N THR A 216 -18.75 11.35 -12.70
CA THR A 216 -17.85 12.50 -12.89
C THR A 216 -17.17 12.45 -14.24
N THR A 217 -16.63 11.28 -14.64
CA THR A 217 -16.05 11.09 -15.98
C THR A 217 -17.05 11.41 -17.09
N ALA A 218 -18.27 10.88 -17.00
CA ALA A 218 -19.30 11.10 -18.02
C ALA A 218 -19.70 12.58 -18.11
N ILE A 219 -19.86 13.27 -16.98
CA ILE A 219 -20.18 14.70 -16.94
C ILE A 219 -19.05 15.53 -17.53
N ALA A 220 -17.80 15.25 -17.14
CA ALA A 220 -16.62 15.95 -17.64
C ALA A 220 -16.50 15.84 -19.17
N ARG A 221 -16.71 14.62 -19.71
CA ARG A 221 -16.72 14.38 -21.17
C ARG A 221 -17.85 15.11 -21.87
N ASN A 222 -19.07 14.99 -21.37
CA ASN A 222 -20.25 15.53 -22.05
C ASN A 222 -20.29 17.06 -22.07
N ARG A 223 -19.70 17.70 -21.06
CA ARG A 223 -19.62 19.17 -20.96
C ARG A 223 -18.29 19.73 -21.44
N ASP A 224 -17.39 18.85 -21.87
CA ASP A 224 -16.01 19.15 -22.20
C ASP A 224 -15.31 20.04 -21.16
N THR A 225 -15.43 19.70 -19.87
CA THR A 225 -14.91 20.54 -18.79
C THR A 225 -13.39 20.68 -18.86
N GLN A 226 -12.87 21.89 -18.70
CA GLN A 226 -11.45 22.22 -18.75
C GLN A 226 -10.91 22.80 -17.45
N GLY A 227 -9.69 22.44 -17.11
CA GLY A 227 -8.99 22.89 -15.91
C GLY A 227 -9.63 22.45 -14.61
N PHE A 228 -9.01 22.84 -13.49
CA PHE A 228 -9.41 22.40 -12.16
C PHE A 228 -10.83 22.81 -11.76
N SER A 229 -11.21 24.09 -11.96
CA SER A 229 -12.46 24.65 -11.45
C SER A 229 -13.71 23.99 -12.05
N GLU A 230 -13.69 23.72 -13.36
CA GLU A 230 -14.82 23.06 -14.02
C GLU A 230 -14.89 21.57 -13.66
N ASN A 231 -13.73 20.91 -13.57
CA ASN A 231 -13.66 19.52 -13.13
C ASN A 231 -14.04 19.35 -11.65
N GLN A 232 -13.86 20.38 -10.81
CA GLN A 232 -14.37 20.39 -9.44
C GLN A 232 -15.90 20.34 -9.41
N LYS A 233 -16.57 21.13 -10.24
CA LYS A 233 -18.03 21.07 -10.38
C LYS A 233 -18.50 19.71 -10.90
N ALA A 234 -17.80 19.16 -11.91
CA ALA A 234 -18.12 17.82 -12.42
C ALA A 234 -17.91 16.72 -11.36
N ALA A 235 -16.90 16.87 -10.49
CA ALA A 235 -16.63 15.97 -9.37
C ALA A 235 -17.75 16.02 -8.32
N GLU A 236 -18.19 17.22 -7.93
CA GLU A 236 -19.32 17.42 -7.02
C GLU A 236 -20.62 16.83 -7.59
N GLU A 237 -20.93 17.13 -8.85
CA GLU A 237 -22.15 16.63 -9.52
C GLU A 237 -22.13 15.11 -9.70
N GLY A 238 -21.01 14.53 -10.14
CA GLY A 238 -20.88 13.08 -10.30
C GLY A 238 -20.97 12.35 -8.96
N GLY A 239 -20.34 12.89 -7.92
CA GLY A 239 -20.53 12.40 -6.55
C GLY A 239 -21.98 12.55 -6.07
N ALA A 240 -22.68 13.62 -6.44
CA ALA A 240 -24.08 13.83 -6.08
C ALA A 240 -25.02 12.82 -6.76
N VAL A 241 -24.74 12.41 -8.00
CA VAL A 241 -25.48 11.31 -8.67
C VAL A 241 -25.41 10.04 -7.82
N ALA A 242 -24.20 9.64 -7.40
CA ALA A 242 -24.03 8.49 -6.53
C ALA A 242 -24.64 8.69 -5.14
N GLY A 243 -24.52 9.89 -4.58
CA GLY A 243 -25.11 10.23 -3.28
C GLY A 243 -26.62 10.19 -3.26
N ASN A 244 -27.27 10.62 -4.34
CA ASN A 244 -28.71 10.57 -4.50
C ASN A 244 -29.19 9.12 -4.64
N ALA A 245 -28.56 8.33 -5.52
CA ALA A 245 -28.86 6.92 -5.68
C ALA A 245 -28.65 6.14 -4.35
N ARG A 246 -27.59 6.46 -3.60
CA ARG A 246 -27.32 5.88 -2.27
C ARG A 246 -28.46 6.21 -1.31
N LYS A 247 -28.83 7.48 -1.18
CA LYS A 247 -29.92 7.91 -0.28
C LYS A 247 -31.24 7.23 -0.63
N GLU A 248 -31.55 7.11 -1.92
CA GLU A 248 -32.77 6.42 -2.36
C GLU A 248 -32.74 4.93 -1.98
N LEU A 249 -31.61 4.25 -2.17
CA LEU A 249 -31.44 2.87 -1.71
C LEU A 249 -31.59 2.75 -0.19
N GLU A 250 -30.97 3.64 0.58
CA GLU A 250 -31.05 3.64 2.05
C GLU A 250 -32.49 3.84 2.54
N GLN A 251 -33.25 4.73 1.89
CA GLN A 251 -34.67 4.95 2.18
C GLN A 251 -35.52 3.70 1.91
N LYS A 252 -35.30 3.04 0.77
CA LYS A 252 -36.08 1.84 0.38
C LYS A 252 -35.68 0.58 1.15
N SER A 253 -34.40 0.43 1.47
CA SER A 253 -33.87 -0.76 2.16
C SER A 253 -33.89 -0.64 3.69
N GLY A 254 -34.03 0.57 4.24
CA GLY A 254 -34.01 0.85 5.67
C GLY A 254 -32.61 0.69 6.32
N ARG A 255 -31.55 0.52 5.53
CA ARG A 255 -30.17 0.34 6.03
C ARG A 255 -29.25 1.37 5.41
N ARG A 256 -28.34 1.92 6.23
CA ARG A 256 -27.27 2.78 5.74
C ARG A 256 -26.23 1.97 4.97
N VAL A 257 -25.74 2.54 3.88
CA VAL A 257 -24.65 1.99 3.08
C VAL A 257 -23.31 2.29 3.75
N SER A 258 -23.07 3.53 4.18
CA SER A 258 -21.82 3.87 4.87
C SER A 258 -21.78 3.21 6.25
N SER A 259 -20.81 2.32 6.46
CA SER A 259 -20.69 1.55 7.71
C SER A 259 -19.33 1.70 8.38
N ARG A 260 -19.32 1.67 9.72
CA ARG A 260 -18.07 1.58 10.51
C ARG A 260 -17.41 0.22 10.39
N ASN A 261 -18.11 -0.77 9.84
CA ASN A 261 -17.58 -2.10 9.66
C ASN A 261 -16.40 -2.08 8.70
N ASN A 262 -15.34 -2.79 9.11
CA ASN A 262 -14.17 -3.02 8.29
C ASN A 262 -14.33 -4.40 7.64
N PHE A 263 -14.38 -4.44 6.30
CA PHE A 263 -14.63 -5.66 5.53
C PHE A 263 -13.69 -6.81 5.94
N LEU A 264 -12.39 -6.53 6.13
CA LEU A 264 -11.40 -7.53 6.53
C LEU A 264 -11.61 -8.06 7.96
N LYS A 265 -12.01 -7.21 8.91
CA LYS A 265 -12.33 -7.70 10.26
C LYS A 265 -13.55 -8.63 10.24
N GLN A 266 -14.47 -8.42 9.31
CA GLN A 266 -15.67 -9.23 9.18
C GLN A 266 -15.40 -10.56 8.47
N SER A 267 -14.50 -10.59 7.47
CA SER A 267 -14.09 -11.84 6.82
C SER A 267 -13.29 -12.74 7.77
N GLU A 268 -12.39 -12.17 8.59
CA GLU A 268 -11.69 -12.89 9.66
C GLU A 268 -12.67 -13.52 10.67
N ILE A 269 -13.69 -12.78 11.14
CA ILE A 269 -14.72 -13.30 12.06
C ILE A 269 -15.58 -14.40 11.41
N LYS A 270 -15.88 -14.29 10.11
CA LYS A 270 -16.63 -15.32 9.39
C LYS A 270 -15.84 -16.61 9.15
N GLN A 271 -14.51 -16.53 9.01
CA GLN A 271 -13.64 -17.70 8.89
C GLN A 271 -13.45 -18.43 10.22
N LEU A 272 -13.51 -17.73 11.36
CA LEU A 272 -13.42 -18.33 12.69
C LEU A 272 -14.71 -19.05 13.15
N ASN A 273 -15.85 -18.75 12.50
CA ASN A 273 -17.17 -19.30 12.83
C ASN A 273 -17.63 -20.40 11.85
N LYS A 274 -16.72 -20.92 11.02
CA LYS A 274 -16.91 -22.08 10.15
C LYS A 274 -15.91 -23.17 10.53
#